data_AF-A0A7Z9IJ20-F1
#
_entry.id   AF-A0A7Z9IJ20-F1
#
_cell.length_a   1.000
_cell.length_b   1.000
_cell.length_c   1.000
_cell.angle_alpha   90.00
_cell.angle_beta   90.00
_cell.angle_gamma   90.00
#
_symmetry.space_group_name_H-M   'P 1'
#
loop_
_entity.id
_entity.type
_entity.pdbx_description
1 polymer ?
#
loop_
_entity_poly.entity_id
_entity_poly.type
_entity_poly.pdbx_seq_one_letter_code
_entity_poly.pdbx_strand_id
1 'polypeptide(L)'
;IIGDVIAIIAACFVTVQFLDVPFDVYMDNTLSQVVLADFTTGLMKAAVFGMILAAIACHNGLKVSGGAAGVGKATTDTVVQTILTIVIVDMIFTLVFYQFGWT
;
A
#
# COMPACT_ATOMS: atom_id res chain seq x y z
N ILE A 1 -6.18 3.52 4.30
CA ILE A 1 -7.48 4.10 4.75
C ILE A 1 -8.02 5.11 3.77
N ILE A 2 -7.48 6.33 3.68
CA ILE A 2 -8.04 7.36 2.76
C ILE A 2 -8.03 6.87 1.30
N GLY A 3 -6.92 6.24 0.88
CA GLY A 3 -6.82 5.61 -0.44
C GLY A 3 -7.90 4.56 -0.68
N ASP A 4 -8.16 3.69 0.31
CA ASP A 4 -9.18 2.63 0.22
C ASP A 4 -10.59 3.22 0.11
N VAL A 5 -10.90 4.27 0.88
CA VAL A 5 -12.20 4.97 0.79
C VAL A 5 -12.40 5.59 -0.58
N ILE A 6 -11.38 6.28 -1.11
CA ILE A 6 -11.43 6.86 -2.46
C ILE A 6 -11.58 5.76 -3.51
N ALA A 7 -10.88 4.63 -3.35
CA ALA A 7 -10.96 3.50 -4.27
C ALA A 7 -12.36 2.88 -4.29
N ILE A 8 -13.00 2.68 -3.14
CA ILE A 8 -14.38 2.16 -3.06
C ILE A 8 -15.37 3.12 -3.72
N ILE A 9 -15.26 4.43 -3.46
CA ILE A 9 -16.14 5.44 -4.07
C ILE A 9 -15.93 5.48 -5.59
N ALA A 10 -14.68 5.49 -6.06
CA ALA A 10 -14.36 5.48 -7.48
C ALA A 10 -14.85 4.19 -8.16
N ALA A 11 -14.68 3.04 -7.51
CA ALA A 11 -15.18 1.76 -8.00
C ALA A 11 -16.71 1.78 -8.11
N CYS A 12 -17.42 2.27 -7.09
CA CYS A 12 -18.88 2.45 -7.13
C CYS A 12 -19.33 3.33 -8.29
N PHE A 13 -18.64 4.45 -8.53
CA PHE A 13 -18.97 5.35 -9.64
C PHE A 13 -18.77 4.66 -10.98
N VAL A 14 -17.64 3.96 -11.16
CA VAL A 14 -17.32 3.30 -12.42
C VAL A 14 -18.28 2.12 -12.70
N THR A 15 -18.58 1.30 -11.70
CA THR A 15 -19.44 0.12 -11.87
C THR A 15 -20.89 0.50 -12.18
N VAL A 16 -21.41 1.52 -11.52
CA VAL A 16 -22.80 1.96 -11.74
C VAL A 16 -22.95 2.72 -13.06
N GLN A 17 -21.98 3.55 -13.45
CA GLN A 17 -22.11 4.41 -14.64
C GLN A 17 -21.69 3.74 -15.95
N PHE A 18 -20.68 2.86 -15.92
CA PHE A 18 -20.11 2.28 -17.15
C PHE A 18 -20.42 0.80 -17.33
N LEU A 19 -20.76 0.09 -16.25
CA LEU A 19 -21.00 -1.36 -16.26
C LEU A 19 -22.49 -1.72 -16.06
N ASP A 20 -23.37 -0.73 -15.92
CA ASP A 20 -24.81 -0.89 -15.69
C ASP A 20 -25.16 -1.83 -14.51
N VAL A 21 -24.27 -1.91 -13.51
CA VAL A 21 -24.52 -2.69 -12.29
C VAL A 21 -25.35 -1.85 -11.32
N PRO A 22 -26.51 -2.34 -10.83
CA PRO A 22 -27.30 -1.62 -9.84
C PRO A 22 -26.51 -1.34 -8.57
N PHE A 23 -26.72 -0.16 -7.97
CA PHE A 23 -26.04 0.26 -6.74
C PHE A 23 -26.24 -0.75 -5.59
N ASP A 24 -27.44 -1.29 -5.45
CA ASP A 24 -27.77 -2.26 -4.40
C ASP A 24 -26.91 -3.53 -4.53
N VAL A 25 -26.70 -4.01 -5.76
CA VAL A 25 -25.87 -5.17 -6.05
C VAL A 25 -24.40 -4.89 -5.75
N TYR A 26 -23.90 -3.71 -6.12
CA TYR A 26 -22.53 -3.31 -5.80
C TYR A 26 -22.30 -3.26 -4.28
N MET A 27 -23.23 -2.67 -3.53
CA MET A 27 -23.11 -2.52 -2.09
C MET A 27 -23.17 -3.88 -1.37
N ASP A 28 -24.12 -4.74 -1.75
CA ASP A 28 -24.26 -6.07 -1.15
C ASP A 28 -23.03 -6.96 -1.39
N ASN A 29 -22.49 -6.94 -2.61
CA ASN A 29 -21.24 -7.64 -2.92
C ASN A 29 -20.03 -7.07 -2.17
N THR A 30 -19.95 -5.73 -2.06
CA THR A 30 -18.83 -5.11 -1.34
C THR A 30 -18.88 -5.46 0.15
N LEU A 31 -20.05 -5.37 0.79
CA LEU A 31 -20.21 -5.66 2.22
C LEU A 31 -20.04 -7.14 2.56
N SER A 32 -20.41 -8.05 1.65
CA SER A 32 -20.22 -9.49 1.86
C SER A 32 -18.76 -9.94 1.69
N GLN A 33 -17.97 -9.22 0.87
CA GLN A 33 -16.57 -9.56 0.61
C GLN A 33 -15.59 -8.88 1.58
N VAL A 34 -15.94 -7.73 2.15
CA VAL A 34 -15.06 -7.03 3.09
C VAL A 34 -15.03 -7.77 4.43
N VAL A 35 -13.92 -8.41 4.73
CA VAL A 35 -13.70 -9.10 6.01
C VAL A 35 -12.82 -8.26 6.92
N LEU A 36 -13.03 -8.34 8.24
CA LEU A 36 -12.20 -7.64 9.23
C LEU A 36 -10.71 -8.05 9.14
N ALA A 37 -10.44 -9.27 8.66
CA ALA A 37 -9.09 -9.76 8.40
C ALA A 37 -8.34 -8.89 7.37
N ASP A 38 -9.00 -8.48 6.27
CA ASP A 38 -8.39 -7.65 5.23
C ASP A 38 -7.97 -6.27 5.79
N PHE A 39 -8.81 -5.70 6.66
CA PHE A 39 -8.53 -4.42 7.28
C PHE A 39 -7.35 -4.49 8.25
N THR A 40 -7.34 -5.49 9.13
CA THR A 40 -6.30 -5.65 10.15
C THR A 40 -4.94 -6.02 9.55
N THR A 41 -4.93 -6.91 8.56
CA THR A 41 -3.71 -7.29 7.82
C THR A 41 -3.15 -6.14 7.01
N GLY A 42 -4.01 -5.36 6.34
CA GLY A 42 -3.62 -4.14 5.63
C GLY A 42 -3.02 -3.08 6.56
N LEU A 43 -3.61 -2.88 7.74
CA LEU A 43 -3.10 -1.93 8.74
C LEU A 43 -1.73 -2.34 9.28
N MET A 44 -1.53 -3.64 9.57
CA MET A 44 -0.23 -4.17 9.99
C MET A 44 0.83 -4.00 8.90
N LYS A 45 0.52 -4.35 7.64
CA LYS A 45 1.41 -4.11 6.49
C LYS A 45 1.82 -2.64 6.39
N ALA A 46 0.84 -1.73 6.47
CA ALA A 46 1.10 -0.29 6.38
C ALA A 46 2.03 0.24 7.48
N ALA A 47 1.85 -0.23 8.72
CA ALA A 47 2.72 0.15 9.83
C ALA A 47 4.18 -0.30 9.62
N VAL A 48 4.36 -1.54 9.16
CA VAL A 48 5.71 -2.11 8.90
C VAL A 48 6.37 -1.43 7.71
N PHE A 49 5.63 -1.21 6.61
CA PHE A 49 6.14 -0.45 5.46
C PHE A 49 6.57 0.95 5.87
N GLY A 50 5.72 1.70 6.59
CA GLY A 50 6.05 3.04 7.07
C GLY A 50 7.36 3.08 7.88
N MET A 51 7.56 2.12 8.78
CA MET A 51 8.78 2.01 9.58
C MET A 51 10.02 1.74 8.72
N ILE A 52 9.95 0.78 7.80
CA ILE A 52 11.08 0.41 6.92
C ILE A 52 11.43 1.57 5.99
N LEU A 53 10.42 2.18 5.36
CA LEU A 53 10.61 3.30 4.44
C LEU A 53 11.22 4.51 5.15
N ALA A 54 10.74 4.83 6.36
CA ALA A 54 11.31 5.90 7.17
C ALA A 54 12.78 5.61 7.54
N ALA A 55 13.11 4.37 7.90
CA ALA A 55 14.48 3.97 8.21
C ALA A 55 15.41 4.12 7.00
N ILE A 56 14.99 3.69 5.81
CA ILE A 56 15.75 3.84 4.56
C ILE A 56 15.94 5.33 4.22
N ALA A 57 14.88 6.12 4.32
CA ALA A 57 14.94 7.55 4.03
C ALA A 57 15.89 8.29 4.99
N CYS A 58 15.80 8.03 6.29
CA CYS A 58 16.71 8.60 7.28
C CYS A 58 18.15 8.13 7.05
N HIS A 59 18.36 6.86 6.72
CA HIS A 59 19.69 6.31 6.47
C HIS A 59 20.39 7.00 5.29
N ASN A 60 19.69 7.15 4.17
CA ASN A 60 20.23 7.81 2.99
C ASN A 60 20.36 9.32 3.19
N GLY A 61 19.42 9.94 3.91
CA GLY A 61 19.48 11.36 4.28
C GLY A 61 20.70 11.69 5.15
N LEU A 62 21.04 10.84 6.12
CA LEU A 62 22.21 11.02 6.99
C LEU A 62 23.54 10.76 6.28
N LYS A 63 23.54 10.01 5.18
CA LYS A 63 24.74 9.69 4.38
C LYS A 63 25.03 10.69 3.27
N VAL A 64 24.19 11.72 3.10
CA VAL A 64 24.37 12.70 2.02
C VAL A 64 25.69 13.47 2.20
N SER A 65 26.42 13.62 1.09
CA SER A 65 27.59 14.47 0.98
C SER A 65 27.60 15.17 -0.38
N GLY A 66 28.37 16.26 -0.54
CA GLY A 66 28.47 16.99 -1.81
C GLY A 66 27.37 18.05 -2.05
N GLY A 67 26.73 18.56 -1.00
CA GLY A 67 25.79 19.68 -1.08
C GLY A 67 24.50 19.36 -1.82
N ALA A 68 23.91 20.34 -2.50
CA ALA A 68 22.59 20.22 -3.14
C ALA A 68 22.52 19.12 -4.22
N ALA A 69 23.58 18.92 -4.99
CA ALA A 69 23.65 17.84 -5.98
C ALA A 69 23.63 16.44 -5.32
N GLY A 70 24.29 16.32 -4.16
CA GLY A 70 24.30 15.10 -3.36
C GLY A 70 22.92 14.74 -2.81
N VAL A 71 22.14 15.75 -2.39
CA VAL A 71 20.77 15.56 -1.90
C VAL A 71 19.89 14.96 -3.00
N GLY A 72 19.90 15.53 -4.21
CA GLY A 72 19.10 15.02 -5.33
C GLY A 72 19.45 13.58 -5.71
N LYS A 73 20.73 13.23 -5.70
CA LYS A 73 21.19 11.85 -5.92
C LYS A 73 20.68 10.92 -4.83
N ALA A 74 20.86 11.28 -3.56
CA ALA A 74 20.41 10.45 -2.44
C ALA A 74 18.89 10.29 -2.39
N THR A 75 18.11 11.30 -2.78
CA THR A 75 16.65 11.17 -2.90
C THR A 75 16.27 10.17 -3.99
N THR A 76 16.94 10.20 -5.14
CA THR A 76 16.69 9.25 -6.23
C THR A 76 17.05 7.82 -5.81
N ASP A 77 18.22 7.64 -5.20
CA ASP A 77 18.68 6.35 -4.68
C ASP A 77 17.72 5.81 -3.60
N THR A 78 17.21 6.70 -2.74
CA THR A 78 16.20 6.36 -1.73
C THR A 78 14.93 5.83 -2.38
N VAL A 79 14.38 6.53 -3.38
CA VAL A 79 13.14 6.10 -4.05
C VAL A 79 13.31 4.71 -4.66
N VAL A 80 14.41 4.46 -5.37
CA VAL A 80 14.69 3.14 -5.96
C VAL A 80 14.79 2.06 -4.89
N GLN A 81 15.56 2.31 -3.83
CA GLN A 81 15.68 1.35 -2.72
C GLN A 81 14.33 1.05 -2.06
N THR A 82 13.55 2.09 -1.78
CA THR A 82 12.23 1.93 -1.15
C THR A 82 11.25 1.14 -2.00
N ILE A 83 11.22 1.34 -3.32
CA ILE A 83 10.35 0.59 -4.24
C ILE A 83 10.77 -0.89 -4.30
N LEU A 84 12.07 -1.18 -4.35
CA LEU A 84 12.54 -2.57 -4.35
C LEU A 84 12.23 -3.25 -3.01
N THR A 85 12.47 -2.57 -1.89
CA THR A 85 12.22 -3.11 -0.56
C THR A 85 10.73 -3.37 -0.34
N ILE A 86 9.84 -2.43 -0.70
CA ILE A 86 8.40 -2.62 -0.44
C ILE A 86 7.84 -3.81 -1.23
N VAL A 87 8.29 -4.04 -2.46
CA VAL A 87 7.88 -5.21 -3.27
C VAL A 87 8.31 -6.52 -2.61
N ILE A 88 9.57 -6.61 -2.16
CA ILE A 88 10.09 -7.81 -1.51
C ILE A 88 9.34 -8.07 -0.20
N VAL A 89 9.16 -7.04 0.62
CA VAL A 89 8.51 -7.18 1.93
C VAL A 89 7.03 -7.54 1.75
N ASP A 90 6.33 -6.95 0.77
CA ASP A 90 4.94 -7.32 0.48
C ASP A 90 4.81 -8.79 0.06
N MET A 91 5.72 -9.30 -0.77
CA MET A 91 5.74 -10.72 -1.14
C MET A 91 5.90 -11.63 0.09
N ILE A 92 6.79 -11.26 1.02
CA ILE A 92 6.98 -12.00 2.27
C ILE A 92 5.69 -11.99 3.11
N PHE A 93 5.05 -10.84 3.29
CA PHE A 93 3.79 -10.77 4.03
C PHE A 93 2.68 -11.60 3.38
N THR A 94 2.59 -11.57 2.05
CA THR A 94 1.59 -12.34 1.30
C THR A 94 1.79 -13.84 1.50
N LEU A 95 3.04 -14.32 1.47
CA LEU A 95 3.35 -15.73 1.78
C LEU A 95 3.02 -16.09 3.23
N VAL A 96 3.31 -15.21 4.18
CA VAL A 96 3.00 -15.41 5.59
C VAL A 96 1.48 -15.49 5.79
N PHE A 97 0.71 -14.53 5.30
CA PHE A 97 -0.75 -14.52 5.46
C PHE A 97 -1.42 -15.72 4.79
N TYR A 98 -0.91 -16.16 3.64
CA TYR A 98 -1.35 -17.38 2.99
C TYR A 98 -1.12 -18.62 3.86
N GLN A 99 0.05 -18.74 4.51
CA GLN A 99 0.32 -19.86 5.42
C GLN A 99 -0.53 -19.84 6.69
N PHE A 100 -0.85 -18.66 7.22
CA PHE A 100 -1.70 -18.50 8.40
C PHE A 100 -3.21 -18.61 8.09
N GLY A 101 -3.60 -18.76 6.81
CA GLY A 101 -5.00 -18.87 6.39
C GLY A 101 -5.80 -17.59 6.62
N TRP A 102 -5.14 -16.44 6.59
CA TRP A 102 -5.77 -15.11 6.70
C TRP A 102 -6.24 -14.55 5.36
N THR A 103 -6.03 -15.30 4.28
CA THR A 103 -6.41 -14.99 2.89
C THR A 103 -6.82 -16.29 2.22
#